data_AF-R6LHV0-F1
#
_entry.id   AF-R6LHV0-F1
#
_cell.length_a   1.000
_cell.length_b   1.000
_cell.length_c   1.000
_cell.angle_alpha   90.00
_cell.angle_beta   90.00
_cell.angle_gamma   90.00
#
_symmetry.space_group_name_H-M   'P 1'
#
loop_
_entity.id
_entity.type
_entity.pdbx_description
1 polymer ?
#
loop_
_entity_poly.entity_id
_entity_poly.type
_entity_poly.pdbx_seq_one_letter_code
_entity_poly.pdbx_strand_id
1 'polypeptide(L)'
;MLTGVTERTKIFKKGADAEYTEDGEHFFPLAGDTIVSMNLWGFSARVLDELWDRMGAFLKDAIPKNPLKCEYFLPFVVNEQLADKSASVQVLPCEETWYGVTYREDLASVKEAVARMKAEGIYTETLWK
;
A
#
# COMPACT_ATOMS: atom_id res chain seq x y z
N MET A 1 -11.26 -12.42 5.19
CA MET A 1 -11.84 -11.06 5.10
C MET A 1 -10.90 -10.10 5.82
N LEU A 2 -10.72 -8.89 5.29
CA LEU A 2 -9.91 -7.86 5.94
C LEU A 2 -10.64 -7.34 7.18
N THR A 3 -9.93 -7.23 8.30
CA THR A 3 -10.47 -6.66 9.56
C THR A 3 -10.00 -5.23 9.81
N GLY A 4 -8.92 -4.81 9.17
CA GLY A 4 -8.35 -3.48 9.24
C GLY A 4 -6.99 -3.45 8.55
N VAL A 5 -6.51 -2.26 8.22
CA VAL A 5 -5.20 -2.01 7.63
C VAL A 5 -4.51 -0.87 8.36
N THR A 6 -3.26 -1.07 8.78
CA THR A 6 -2.50 -0.03 9.47
C THR A 6 -1.44 0.53 8.54
N GLU A 7 -1.53 1.82 8.24
CA GLU A 7 -0.52 2.52 7.44
C GLU A 7 0.80 2.63 8.22
N ARG A 8 1.91 2.31 7.56
CA ARG A 8 3.26 2.32 8.14
C ARG A 8 4.21 2.99 7.16
N THR A 9 4.81 4.11 7.54
CA THR A 9 5.64 4.94 6.65
C THR A 9 7.14 4.64 6.72
N LYS A 10 7.60 3.91 7.74
CA LYS A 10 9.02 3.60 7.96
C LYS A 10 9.19 2.09 8.21
N ILE A 11 9.28 1.33 7.13
CA ILE A 11 9.53 -0.12 7.15
C ILE A 11 10.92 -0.39 6.57
N PHE A 12 11.68 -1.28 7.20
CA PHE A 12 13.03 -1.64 6.81
C PHE A 12 13.17 -3.15 6.70
N LYS A 13 13.90 -3.63 5.69
CA LYS A 13 14.16 -5.06 5.49
C LYS A 13 15.21 -5.56 6.50
N LYS A 14 14.97 -6.72 7.10
CA LYS A 14 15.85 -7.37 8.08
C LYS A 14 15.96 -8.87 7.81
N GLY A 15 16.89 -9.22 6.93
CA GLY A 15 17.06 -10.62 6.51
C GLY A 15 15.83 -11.12 5.75
N ALA A 16 15.20 -12.18 6.27
CA ALA A 16 13.95 -12.71 5.74
C ALA A 16 12.70 -11.94 6.22
N ASP A 17 12.84 -11.18 7.31
CA ASP A 17 11.77 -10.41 7.93
C ASP A 17 11.91 -8.91 7.62
N ALA A 18 11.10 -8.10 8.28
CA ALA A 18 11.18 -6.66 8.30
C ALA A 18 11.05 -6.12 9.73
N GLU A 19 11.26 -4.82 9.88
CA GLU A 19 10.92 -4.09 11.10
C GLU A 19 10.37 -2.71 10.73
N TYR A 20 9.54 -2.13 11.59
CA TYR A 20 9.04 -0.78 11.41
C TYR A 20 9.24 0.06 12.66
N THR A 21 9.23 1.39 12.49
CA THR A 21 9.32 2.35 13.60
C THR A 21 8.33 3.49 13.41
N GLU A 22 7.79 4.00 14.51
CA GLU A 22 6.90 5.18 14.50
C GLU A 22 7.66 6.46 14.90
N ASP A 23 8.63 6.34 15.79
CA ASP A 23 9.41 7.44 16.37
C ASP A 23 10.86 7.53 15.85
N GLY A 24 11.36 6.46 15.21
CA GLY A 24 12.76 6.34 14.79
C GLY A 24 13.70 5.79 15.86
N GLU A 25 13.21 5.52 17.07
CA GLU A 25 13.98 5.03 18.22
C GLU A 25 13.62 3.57 18.54
N HIS A 26 12.33 3.24 18.51
CA HIS A 26 11.82 1.91 18.81
C HIS A 26 11.47 1.17 17.51
N PHE A 27 12.03 -0.03 17.36
CA PHE A 27 11.80 -0.89 16.21
C PHE A 27 10.98 -2.11 16.61
N PHE A 28 9.90 -2.34 15.87
CA PHE A 28 8.99 -3.45 16.07
C PHE A 28 9.19 -4.48 14.96
N PRO A 29 9.36 -5.78 15.29
CA PRO A 29 9.54 -6.82 14.29
C PRO A 29 8.26 -6.99 13.47
N LEU A 30 8.44 -7.29 12.19
CA LEU A 30 7.38 -7.59 11.22
C LEU A 30 7.79 -8.85 10.46
N ALA A 31 7.01 -9.92 10.59
CA ALA A 31 7.34 -11.19 9.92
C ALA A 31 7.36 -11.01 8.39
N GLY A 32 8.28 -11.66 7.70
CA GLY A 32 8.46 -11.54 6.24
C GLY A 32 7.27 -12.04 5.42
N ASP A 33 6.41 -12.86 6.01
CA ASP A 33 5.16 -13.38 5.44
C ASP A 33 3.93 -12.54 5.83
N THR A 34 4.12 -11.40 6.51
CA THR A 34 3.02 -10.50 6.85
C THR A 34 2.34 -10.01 5.58
N ILE A 35 1.02 -10.19 5.50
CA ILE A 35 0.22 -9.67 4.39
C ILE A 35 0.23 -8.14 4.44
N VAL A 36 0.69 -7.53 3.35
CA VAL A 36 0.71 -6.07 3.16
C VAL A 36 -0.16 -5.68 1.97
N SER A 37 -0.69 -4.46 2.00
CA SER A 37 -1.33 -3.86 0.83
C SER A 37 -0.28 -3.12 0.01
N MET A 38 -0.13 -3.48 -1.26
CA MET A 38 0.71 -2.75 -2.23
C MET A 38 -0.09 -1.64 -2.95
N ASN A 39 -1.17 -1.17 -2.33
CA ASN A 39 -2.09 -0.15 -2.83
C ASN A 39 -2.80 -0.49 -4.15
N LEU A 40 -3.06 -1.79 -4.39
CA LEU A 40 -3.91 -2.26 -5.48
C LEU A 40 -5.27 -2.69 -4.90
N TRP A 41 -6.30 -1.88 -5.17
CA TRP A 41 -7.64 -2.10 -4.63
C TRP A 41 -8.69 -2.20 -5.74
N GLY A 42 -9.61 -3.14 -5.58
CA GLY A 42 -10.82 -3.23 -6.40
C GLY A 42 -12.01 -2.64 -5.65
N PHE A 43 -12.64 -1.61 -6.22
CA PHE A 43 -13.78 -0.94 -5.62
C PHE A 43 -15.00 -0.91 -6.54
N SER A 44 -16.19 -0.90 -5.94
CA SER A 44 -17.40 -0.44 -6.65
C SER A 44 -17.38 1.10 -6.78
N ALA A 45 -18.15 1.65 -7.73
CA ALA A 45 -18.26 3.10 -7.92
C ALA A 45 -18.62 3.89 -6.65
N ARG A 46 -19.36 3.27 -5.71
CA ARG A 46 -19.77 3.86 -4.42
C ARG A 46 -18.59 4.36 -3.56
N VAL A 47 -17.37 3.87 -3.80
CA VAL A 47 -16.19 4.34 -3.06
C VAL A 47 -15.95 5.84 -3.24
N LEU A 48 -16.33 6.40 -4.38
CA LEU A 48 -16.14 7.83 -4.67
C LEU A 48 -17.03 8.69 -3.77
N ASP A 49 -18.28 8.28 -3.56
CA ASP A 49 -19.21 8.96 -2.65
C ASP A 49 -18.68 8.92 -1.21
N GLU A 50 -18.17 7.76 -0.79
CA GLU A 50 -17.64 7.56 0.56
C GLU A 50 -16.37 8.38 0.83
N LEU A 51 -15.48 8.46 -0.16
CA LEU A 51 -14.31 9.36 -0.10
C LEU A 51 -14.75 10.82 -0.01
N TRP A 52 -15.74 11.23 -0.79
CA TRP A 52 -16.22 12.60 -0.82
C TRP A 52 -16.88 13.01 0.51
N ASP A 53 -17.80 12.19 1.01
CA ASP A 53 -18.59 12.48 2.20
C ASP A 53 -17.74 12.54 3.48
N ARG A 54 -16.66 11.75 3.52
CA ARG A 54 -15.74 11.68 4.68
C ARG A 54 -14.61 12.72 4.61
N MET A 55 -14.31 13.26 3.43
CA MET A 55 -13.22 14.24 3.24
C MET A 55 -13.43 15.50 4.08
N GLY A 56 -14.67 15.99 4.21
CA GLY A 56 -14.96 17.20 4.99
C GLY A 56 -14.61 17.04 6.48
N ALA A 57 -14.96 15.90 7.07
CA ALA A 57 -14.61 15.57 8.45
C ALA A 57 -13.09 15.44 8.63
N PHE A 58 -12.42 14.76 7.71
CA PHE A 58 -10.97 14.67 7.69
C PHE A 58 -10.29 16.05 7.67
N LEU A 59 -10.68 16.93 6.74
CA LEU A 59 -10.06 18.25 6.59
C LEU A 59 -10.24 19.12 7.83
N LYS A 60 -11.40 19.03 8.50
CA LYS A 60 -11.68 19.76 9.74
C LYS A 60 -10.67 19.44 10.84
N ASP A 61 -10.22 18.19 10.94
CA ASP A 61 -9.27 17.75 11.95
C ASP A 61 -7.81 17.81 11.49
N ALA A 62 -7.56 17.58 10.21
CA ALA A 62 -6.22 17.49 9.66
C ALA A 62 -5.58 18.88 9.42
N ILE A 63 -6.36 19.86 8.96
CA ILE A 63 -5.88 21.23 8.70
C ILE A 63 -5.35 21.89 9.98
N PRO A 64 -6.05 21.85 11.14
CA PRO A 64 -5.53 22.43 12.37
C PRO A 64 -4.28 21.72 12.91
N LYS A 65 -4.14 20.41 12.64
CA LYS A 65 -2.99 19.61 13.13
C LYS A 65 -1.73 19.91 12.33
N ASN A 66 -1.78 19.78 11.00
CA ASN A 66 -0.66 20.09 10.11
C ASN A 66 -1.13 20.20 8.64
N PRO A 67 -1.46 21.41 8.17
CA PRO A 67 -2.03 21.58 6.83
C PRO A 67 -1.03 21.33 5.70
N LEU A 68 0.28 21.37 5.98
CA LEU A 68 1.34 21.18 4.98
C LEU A 68 1.71 19.71 4.77
N LYS A 69 1.29 18.83 5.67
CA LYS A 69 1.66 17.40 5.66
C LYS A 69 0.46 16.47 5.84
N CYS A 70 -0.76 17.00 5.89
CA CYS A 70 -1.93 16.13 5.99
C CYS A 70 -2.15 15.37 4.68
N GLU A 71 -2.31 14.05 4.79
CA GLU A 71 -2.54 13.15 3.66
C GLU A 71 -3.85 12.39 3.87
N TYR A 72 -4.68 12.34 2.83
CA TYR A 72 -5.96 11.63 2.87
C TYR A 72 -5.79 10.26 2.20
N PHE A 73 -5.44 9.27 3.02
CA PHE A 73 -5.11 7.93 2.55
C PHE A 73 -6.36 7.08 2.28
N LEU A 74 -6.36 6.35 1.16
CA LEU A 74 -7.39 5.35 0.82
C LEU A 74 -7.66 4.34 1.97
N PRO A 75 -6.62 3.74 2.61
CA PRO A 75 -6.80 2.87 3.78
C PRO A 75 -7.67 3.44 4.90
N PHE A 76 -7.68 4.76 5.11
CA PHE A 76 -8.48 5.37 6.18
C PHE A 76 -9.97 5.19 5.94
N VAL A 77 -10.44 5.53 4.73
CA VAL A 77 -11.86 5.37 4.38
C VAL A 77 -12.25 3.89 4.43
N VAL A 78 -11.40 3.00 3.90
CA VAL A 78 -11.66 1.56 3.96
C VAL A 78 -11.80 1.08 5.41
N ASN A 79 -10.90 1.50 6.31
CA ASN A 79 -11.00 1.15 7.72
C ASN A 79 -12.27 1.66 8.38
N GLU A 80 -12.68 2.90 8.11
CA GLU A 80 -13.92 3.44 8.65
C GLU A 80 -15.13 2.64 8.14
N GLN A 81 -15.16 2.29 6.86
CA GLN A 81 -16.22 1.48 6.28
C GLN A 81 -16.26 0.03 6.83
N LEU A 82 -15.09 -0.52 7.18
CA LEU A 82 -15.01 -1.81 7.87
C LEU A 82 -15.54 -1.70 9.31
N ALA A 83 -15.21 -0.62 10.01
CA ALA A 83 -15.59 -0.39 11.40
C ALA A 83 -17.10 -0.13 11.55
N ASP A 84 -17.69 0.68 10.68
CA ASP A 84 -19.14 0.96 10.65
C ASP A 84 -19.96 -0.13 9.92
N LYS A 85 -19.27 -1.13 9.36
CA LYS A 85 -19.83 -2.28 8.61
C LYS A 85 -20.58 -1.89 7.33
N SER A 86 -20.36 -0.68 6.81
CA SER A 86 -20.89 -0.26 5.52
C SER A 86 -20.20 -0.93 4.33
N ALA A 87 -19.02 -1.53 4.52
CA ALA A 87 -18.34 -2.33 3.51
C ALA A 87 -17.67 -3.59 4.08
N SER A 88 -17.36 -4.52 3.18
CA SER A 88 -16.54 -5.68 3.48
C SER A 88 -15.47 -5.83 2.39
N VAL A 89 -14.24 -6.13 2.78
CA VAL A 89 -13.12 -6.28 1.84
C VAL A 89 -12.60 -7.73 1.87
N GLN A 90 -12.56 -8.36 0.70
CA GLN A 90 -11.87 -9.62 0.50
C GLN A 90 -10.40 -9.37 0.17
N VAL A 91 -9.51 -10.03 0.90
CA VAL A 91 -8.08 -10.03 0.60
C VAL A 91 -7.82 -11.14 -0.42
N LEU A 92 -7.20 -10.81 -1.55
CA LEU A 92 -6.77 -11.75 -2.57
C LEU A 92 -5.25 -11.84 -2.53
N PRO A 93 -4.67 -12.91 -1.94
CA PRO A 93 -3.23 -13.10 -1.91
C PRO A 93 -2.68 -13.21 -3.33
N CYS A 94 -1.54 -12.57 -3.57
CA CYS A 94 -0.77 -12.70 -4.80
C CYS A 94 0.55 -13.40 -4.46
N GLU A 95 0.88 -14.47 -5.18
CA GLU A 95 2.14 -15.21 -5.01
C GLU A 95 3.28 -14.61 -5.85
N GLU A 96 2.97 -13.62 -6.69
CA GLU A 96 3.96 -12.93 -7.51
C GLU A 96 4.80 -11.96 -6.70
N THR A 97 6.03 -11.75 -7.17
CA THR A 97 6.92 -10.74 -6.58
C THR A 97 6.51 -9.36 -7.05
N TRP A 98 6.19 -8.47 -6.10
CA TRP A 98 6.01 -7.06 -6.40
C TRP A 98 7.37 -6.38 -6.62
N TYR A 99 7.54 -5.75 -7.78
CA TYR A 99 8.71 -4.96 -8.13
C TYR A 99 8.35 -3.49 -8.13
N GLY A 100 9.14 -2.67 -7.44
CA GLY A 100 8.97 -1.23 -7.40
C GLY A 100 10.29 -0.52 -7.22
N VAL A 101 10.38 0.71 -7.74
CA VAL A 101 11.54 1.57 -7.58
C VAL A 101 11.17 2.61 -6.52
N THR A 102 11.58 2.35 -5.27
CA THR A 102 11.37 3.29 -4.16
C THR A 102 12.57 4.21 -4.02
N TYR A 103 13.76 3.64 -4.15
CA TYR A 103 15.03 4.34 -4.20
C TYR A 103 15.71 4.16 -5.56
N ARG A 104 16.72 4.99 -5.84
CA ARG A 104 17.43 4.97 -7.13
C ARG A 104 18.13 3.63 -7.35
N GLU A 105 18.60 3.03 -6.27
CA GLU A 105 19.35 1.78 -6.22
C GLU A 105 18.49 0.58 -6.63
N ASP A 106 17.16 0.66 -6.42
CA ASP A 106 16.20 -0.39 -6.79
C ASP A 106 16.06 -0.55 -8.31
N LEU A 107 16.48 0.45 -9.10
CA LEU A 107 16.30 0.43 -10.55
C LEU A 107 17.00 -0.74 -11.23
N ALA A 108 18.18 -1.14 -10.72
CA ALA A 108 18.96 -2.23 -11.31
C ALA A 108 18.21 -3.57 -11.18
N SER A 109 17.70 -3.88 -9.99
CA SER A 109 16.98 -5.13 -9.73
C SER A 109 15.65 -5.20 -10.50
N VAL A 110 14.94 -4.07 -10.63
CA VAL A 110 13.70 -4.01 -11.42
C VAL A 110 13.97 -4.24 -12.91
N LYS A 111 15.05 -3.65 -13.46
CA LYS A 111 15.44 -3.88 -14.87
C LYS A 111 15.79 -5.34 -15.12
N GLU A 112 16.56 -5.96 -14.23
CA GLU A 112 16.92 -7.36 -14.33
C GLU A 112 15.69 -8.28 -14.28
N ALA A 113 14.74 -7.99 -13.38
CA ALA A 113 13.50 -8.75 -13.29
C ALA A 113 12.67 -8.66 -14.58
N VAL A 114 12.49 -7.46 -15.14
CA VAL A 114 11.74 -7.28 -16.39
C VAL A 114 12.45 -7.96 -17.57
N ALA A 115 13.78 -7.85 -17.66
CA ALA A 115 14.56 -8.50 -18.70
C ALA A 115 14.44 -10.03 -18.63
N ARG A 116 14.50 -10.59 -17.42
CA ARG A 116 14.27 -12.03 -17.19
C ARG A 116 12.88 -12.46 -17.63
N MET A 117 11.83 -11.74 -17.23
CA MET A 117 10.45 -12.09 -17.61
C MET A 117 10.22 -12.04 -19.14
N LYS A 118 10.92 -11.17 -19.87
CA LYS A 118 10.91 -11.18 -21.34
C LYS A 118 11.65 -12.39 -21.92
N ALA A 119 12.84 -12.69 -21.41
CA ALA A 119 13.62 -13.86 -21.84
C ALA A 119 12.88 -15.19 -21.59
N GLU A 120 12.09 -15.25 -20.52
CA GLU A 120 11.21 -16.38 -20.17
C GLU A 120 9.92 -16.41 -21.00
N GLY A 121 9.66 -15.40 -21.83
CA GLY A 121 8.49 -15.32 -22.70
C GLY A 121 7.19 -14.95 -21.98
N ILE A 122 7.24 -14.52 -20.71
CA ILE A 122 6.07 -14.04 -19.95
C ILE A 122 5.55 -12.73 -20.56
N TYR A 123 6.46 -11.86 -21.01
CA TYR A 123 6.13 -10.64 -21.72
C TYR A 123 6.79 -10.59 -23.10
N THR A 124 6.16 -9.87 -24.02
CA THR A 124 6.76 -9.55 -25.32
C THR A 124 7.90 -8.55 -25.17
N GLU A 125 8.81 -8.54 -26.15
CA GLU A 125 9.91 -7.57 -26.19
C GLU A 125 9.44 -6.12 -26.25
N THR A 126 8.34 -5.88 -26.96
CA THR A 126 7.70 -4.57 -27.10
C THR A 126 6.22 -4.69 -26.77
N LEU A 127 5.78 -3.94 -25.75
CA LEU A 127 4.38 -3.94 -25.30
C LEU A 127 3.50 -3.02 -26.15
N TRP A 128 4.02 -1.86 -26.55
CA TRP A 128 3.29 -0.82 -27.29
C TRP A 128 4.14 -0.29 -28.44
N LYS A 129 3.51 0.04 -29.57
CA LYS A 129 4.14 0.67 -30.74
C LYS A 129 3.59 2.07 -30.93
#